data_AF-A0A0D2FGY7-F1
#
_entry.id   AF-A0A0D2FGY7-F1
#
_cell.length_a   1.000
_cell.length_b   1.000
_cell.length_c   1.000
_cell.angle_alpha   90.00
_cell.angle_beta   90.00
_cell.angle_gamma   90.00
#
_symmetry.space_group_name_H-M   'P 1'
#
loop_
_entity.id
_entity.type
_entity.pdbx_description
1 polymer ?
#
loop_
_entity_poly.entity_id
_entity_poly.type
_entity_poly.pdbx_seq_one_letter_code
_entity_poly.pdbx_strand_id
1 'polypeptide(L)'
;MAKTKTKAGSKQRDILRSTTSPLVKGVPKKSQKSIEDLLTEAAELLEQAQPELALPLAEEALKRLETERQEQHAPKEDEIEIDDLLSLAAQGIPTLPSVLTLNAEIQVALGDVESARRNFLRATRIDKDGALISAEPWLWLAQLCEEGGAESIRYFEQACEVLRNEIEVLEEAVNEMDTGSDGDAGAKKVLDEKKSKLADALCAMAEVYMTDLSWENDAESRCESLVTEAVAVCPEYLSAGVLQTLASVRISQERIEDARTALKRSLDIWNDTPSASVQDPTKDEEASAGEDGRRPDFATRVSLSRLLMEVQLEPVAMTVLEGLVREDDQSVECWYLGGWCQVLVSQKGDTPSETKAKCLETAKQWLDNCLRLYRVQGYEDERLREHAVELVDGLKKELGLEGEMDEDDGDWEDVDDQDDEEEAEEDGDLEIEADGDVDAEDDAARRHPGASAKATAKDEDIEMT
;
A
#
# COMPACT_ATOMS: atom_id res chain seq x y z
N MET A 1 21.25 -40.25 50.95
CA MET A 1 21.98 -41.51 50.73
C MET A 1 22.44 -41.48 49.27
N ALA A 2 23.70 -41.56 48.83
CA ALA A 2 24.98 -41.90 49.44
C ALA A 2 26.08 -40.95 48.90
N LYS A 3 27.09 -40.69 49.73
CA LYS A 3 28.31 -39.88 49.51
C LYS A 3 29.51 -40.83 49.37
N THR A 4 30.60 -40.41 48.69
CA THR A 4 32.05 -40.44 49.12
C THR A 4 32.98 -40.18 47.90
N LYS A 5 33.87 -39.16 47.89
CA LYS A 5 35.27 -39.05 48.41
C LYS A 5 36.22 -40.12 47.80
N THR A 6 37.46 -39.86 47.33
CA THR A 6 38.55 -39.05 47.93
C THR A 6 39.82 -38.92 47.03
N LYS A 7 40.52 -37.77 47.17
CA LYS A 7 41.98 -37.48 47.32
C LYS A 7 43.12 -37.97 46.37
N ALA A 8 43.80 -36.96 45.81
CA ALA A 8 45.18 -36.46 46.10
C ALA A 8 46.45 -37.10 45.50
N GLY A 9 47.32 -36.21 44.97
CA GLY A 9 48.77 -36.41 44.76
C GLY A 9 49.46 -35.10 44.33
N SER A 10 50.27 -34.52 45.21
CA SER A 10 50.99 -33.23 45.09
C SER A 10 52.38 -33.37 44.44
N LYS A 11 52.91 -32.30 43.81
CA LYS A 11 54.26 -31.76 44.09
C LYS A 11 54.58 -30.42 43.40
N GLN A 12 55.06 -29.48 44.22
CA GLN A 12 55.61 -28.14 43.98
C GLN A 12 56.81 -28.10 43.01
N ARG A 13 57.00 -26.94 42.36
CA ARG A 13 58.24 -26.15 42.45
C ARG A 13 58.03 -24.68 42.06
N ASP A 14 58.32 -23.80 43.02
CA ASP A 14 58.40 -22.34 42.93
C ASP A 14 59.49 -21.87 41.94
N ILE A 15 59.32 -20.65 41.40
CA ILE A 15 60.30 -19.54 41.46
C ILE A 15 59.61 -18.24 41.00
N LEU A 16 59.60 -17.26 41.91
CA LEU A 16 59.13 -15.89 41.76
C LEU A 16 60.18 -14.99 41.07
N ARG A 17 59.73 -14.06 40.21
CA ARG A 17 60.23 -12.68 40.00
C ARG A 17 59.36 -12.04 38.89
N SER A 18 58.37 -11.21 39.23
CA SER A 18 58.45 -9.74 39.41
C SER A 18 58.78 -8.99 38.11
N THR A 19 57.78 -8.35 37.47
CA THR A 19 57.52 -6.89 37.48
C THR A 19 56.49 -6.51 36.39
N THR A 20 55.36 -5.96 36.85
CA THR A 20 54.62 -4.82 36.27
C THR A 20 54.43 -4.71 34.75
N SER A 21 53.21 -4.98 34.28
CA SER A 21 52.54 -4.22 33.20
C SER A 21 51.02 -4.43 33.30
N PRO A 22 50.20 -3.38 33.13
CA PRO A 22 48.76 -3.45 33.36
C PRO A 22 48.09 -4.25 32.23
N LEU A 23 47.35 -5.29 32.62
CA LEU A 23 46.50 -6.05 31.72
C LEU A 23 45.31 -5.17 31.33
N VAL A 24 45.41 -4.47 30.19
CA VAL A 24 44.26 -3.86 29.52
C VAL A 24 43.33 -5.01 29.14
N LYS A 25 42.24 -5.18 29.89
CA LYS A 25 41.14 -6.06 29.53
C LYS A 25 40.48 -5.45 28.29
N GLY A 26 40.79 -6.01 27.12
CA GLY A 26 40.08 -5.70 25.88
C GLY A 26 38.59 -6.00 26.05
N VAL A 27 37.78 -5.01 25.71
CA VAL A 27 36.31 -5.13 25.55
C VAL A 27 36.05 -6.22 24.50
N PRO A 28 35.10 -7.15 24.72
CA PRO A 28 34.76 -8.13 23.70
C PRO A 28 34.17 -7.39 22.49
N LYS A 29 34.77 -7.55 21.31
CA LYS A 29 34.15 -7.15 20.04
C LYS A 29 32.81 -7.90 19.94
N LYS A 30 31.68 -7.19 19.99
CA LYS A 30 30.41 -7.72 19.50
C LYS A 30 30.66 -8.17 18.06
N SER A 31 30.42 -9.44 17.74
CA SER A 31 30.47 -9.93 16.36
C SER A 31 29.40 -9.17 15.57
N GLN A 32 29.81 -8.31 14.63
CA GLN A 32 28.87 -7.66 13.73
C GLN A 32 28.21 -8.73 12.84
N LYS A 33 26.87 -8.69 12.73
CA LYS A 33 26.09 -9.52 11.79
C LYS A 33 26.58 -9.27 10.35
N SER A 34 26.54 -10.29 9.48
CA SER A 34 26.89 -10.12 8.06
C SER A 34 25.85 -9.23 7.34
N ILE A 35 26.16 -8.76 6.13
CA ILE A 35 25.18 -8.00 5.32
C ILE A 35 23.96 -8.88 5.01
N GLU A 36 24.20 -10.15 4.67
CA GLU A 36 23.15 -11.15 4.43
C GLU A 36 22.25 -11.34 5.66
N ASP A 37 22.82 -11.55 6.86
CA ASP A 37 22.04 -11.71 8.09
C ASP A 37 21.17 -10.49 8.41
N LEU A 38 21.68 -9.28 8.14
CA LEU A 38 20.93 -8.04 8.35
C LEU A 38 19.74 -7.92 7.41
N LEU A 39 19.91 -8.31 6.14
CA LEU A 39 18.85 -8.25 5.13
C LEU A 39 17.78 -9.31 5.39
N THR A 40 18.18 -10.53 5.75
CA THR A 40 17.22 -11.60 6.11
C THR A 40 16.38 -11.19 7.31
N GLU A 41 17.00 -10.65 8.36
CA GLU A 41 16.27 -10.16 9.53
C GLU A 41 15.38 -8.95 9.20
N ALA A 42 15.82 -8.04 8.33
CA ALA A 42 15.00 -6.93 7.87
C ALA A 42 13.77 -7.40 7.08
N ALA A 43 13.93 -8.38 6.19
CA ALA A 43 12.83 -8.97 5.43
C ALA A 43 11.84 -9.71 6.35
N GLU A 44 12.34 -10.51 7.29
CA GLU A 44 11.50 -11.20 8.29
C GLU A 44 10.70 -10.20 9.15
N LEU A 45 11.29 -9.07 9.53
CA LEU A 45 10.60 -8.01 10.28
C LEU A 45 9.54 -7.30 9.43
N LEU A 46 9.81 -7.08 8.14
CA LEU A 46 8.82 -6.51 7.21
C LEU A 46 7.62 -7.46 7.05
N GLU A 47 7.86 -8.76 6.85
CA GLU A 47 6.80 -9.78 6.79
C GLU A 47 5.97 -9.86 8.08
N GLN A 48 6.57 -9.55 9.22
CA GLN A 48 5.91 -9.48 10.54
C GLN A 48 5.24 -8.11 10.82
N ALA A 49 5.10 -7.26 9.79
CA ALA A 49 4.53 -5.91 9.89
C ALA A 49 5.23 -5.04 10.96
N GLN A 50 6.55 -5.12 11.04
CA GLN A 50 7.40 -4.32 11.94
C GLN A 50 8.43 -3.49 11.14
N PRO A 51 7.99 -2.60 10.24
CA PRO A 51 8.89 -1.87 9.36
C PRO A 51 9.81 -0.89 10.12
N GLU A 52 9.41 -0.39 11.29
CA GLU A 52 10.23 0.50 12.13
C GLU A 52 11.47 -0.22 12.69
N LEU A 53 11.38 -1.53 12.89
CA LEU A 53 12.49 -2.37 13.32
C LEU A 53 13.33 -2.87 12.12
N ALA A 54 12.69 -3.04 10.97
CA ALA A 54 13.35 -3.48 9.74
C ALA A 54 14.27 -2.39 9.15
N LEU A 55 13.80 -1.13 9.12
CA LEU A 55 14.49 -0.04 8.41
C LEU A 55 15.95 0.16 8.89
N PRO A 56 16.26 0.24 10.20
CA PRO A 56 17.63 0.44 10.64
C PRO A 56 18.60 -0.69 10.22
N LEU A 57 18.09 -1.92 10.09
CA LEU A 57 18.88 -3.07 9.64
C LEU A 57 19.15 -2.99 8.13
N ALA A 58 18.12 -2.66 7.34
CA ALA A 58 18.22 -2.51 5.90
C ALA A 58 19.14 -1.33 5.51
N GLU A 59 19.06 -0.21 6.23
CA GLU A 59 19.94 0.95 6.03
C GLU A 59 21.38 0.63 6.42
N GLU A 60 21.58 -0.12 7.52
CA GLU A 60 22.91 -0.58 7.91
C GLU A 60 23.52 -1.51 6.84
N ALA A 61 22.74 -2.43 6.29
CA ALA A 61 23.16 -3.31 5.21
C ALA A 61 23.53 -2.52 3.94
N LEU A 62 22.68 -1.56 3.53
CA LEU A 62 22.92 -0.69 2.38
C LEU A 62 24.23 0.10 2.53
N LYS A 63 24.40 0.76 3.68
CA LYS A 63 25.60 1.57 3.97
C LYS A 63 26.88 0.74 3.95
N ARG A 64 26.85 -0.48 4.50
CA ARG A 64 28.01 -1.39 4.48
C ARG A 64 28.32 -1.85 3.07
N LEU A 65 27.30 -2.23 2.28
CA LEU A 65 27.47 -2.63 0.89
C LEU A 65 28.05 -1.49 0.03
N GLU A 66 27.54 -0.27 0.17
CA GLU A 66 28.07 0.91 -0.53
C GLU A 66 29.54 1.19 -0.15
N THR A 67 29.89 1.02 1.12
CA THR A 67 31.27 1.17 1.59
C THR A 67 32.18 0.10 0.98
N GLU A 68 31.76 -1.18 0.98
CA GLU A 68 32.53 -2.27 0.36
C GLU A 68 32.73 -2.05 -1.14
N ARG A 69 31.70 -1.59 -1.85
CA ARG A 69 31.79 -1.23 -3.28
C ARG A 69 32.79 -0.08 -3.51
N GLN A 70 32.77 0.94 -2.66
CA GLN A 70 33.69 2.06 -2.74
C GLN A 70 35.14 1.62 -2.48
N GLU A 71 35.37 0.78 -1.47
CA GLU A 71 36.70 0.23 -1.16
C GLU A 71 37.24 -0.66 -2.27
N GLN A 72 36.37 -1.45 -2.91
CA GLN A 72 36.70 -2.30 -4.04
C GLN A 72 36.83 -1.55 -5.37
N HIS A 73 36.61 -0.23 -5.39
CA HIS A 73 36.60 0.60 -6.61
C HIS A 73 35.65 0.02 -7.67
N ALA A 74 34.49 -0.47 -7.22
CA ALA A 74 33.47 -1.01 -8.11
C ALA A 74 32.99 0.05 -9.11
N PRO A 75 32.49 -0.35 -10.29
CA PRO A 75 31.92 0.57 -11.26
C PRO A 75 30.83 1.45 -10.63
N LYS A 76 30.66 2.65 -11.20
CA LYS A 76 29.51 3.51 -10.85
C LYS A 76 28.22 2.79 -11.20
N GLU A 77 27.11 3.17 -10.56
CA GLU A 77 25.79 2.53 -10.77
C GLU A 77 25.41 2.39 -12.25
N ASP A 78 25.66 3.42 -13.08
CA ASP A 78 25.37 3.41 -14.51
C ASP A 78 26.32 2.54 -15.37
N GLU A 79 27.39 2.02 -14.77
CA GLU A 79 28.45 1.23 -15.41
C GLU A 79 28.46 -0.23 -14.93
N ILE A 80 27.53 -0.63 -14.05
CA ILE A 80 27.47 -2.00 -13.53
C ILE A 80 26.91 -2.93 -14.63
N GLU A 81 27.63 -4.01 -14.93
CA GLU A 81 27.14 -5.05 -15.84
C GLU A 81 26.16 -5.97 -15.09
N ILE A 82 24.97 -6.20 -15.66
CA ILE A 82 23.92 -7.01 -15.03
C ILE A 82 24.36 -8.47 -14.81
N ASP A 83 25.15 -9.02 -15.74
CA ASP A 83 25.70 -10.38 -15.66
C ASP A 83 26.58 -10.60 -14.42
N ASP A 84 27.34 -9.58 -14.01
CA ASP A 84 28.15 -9.63 -12.79
C ASP A 84 27.25 -9.70 -11.55
N LEU A 85 26.17 -8.92 -11.52
CA LEU A 85 25.20 -8.93 -10.43
C LEU A 85 24.42 -10.25 -10.37
N LEU A 86 24.03 -10.81 -11.52
CA LEU A 86 23.41 -12.14 -11.62
C LEU A 86 24.33 -13.24 -11.07
N SER A 87 25.62 -13.17 -11.38
CA SER A 87 26.63 -14.08 -10.83
C SER A 87 26.78 -13.96 -9.31
N LEU A 88 26.73 -12.73 -8.76
CA LEU A 88 26.74 -12.51 -7.31
C LEU A 88 25.46 -13.07 -6.65
N ALA A 89 24.29 -12.77 -7.21
CA ALA A 89 23.01 -13.26 -6.71
C ALA A 89 22.95 -14.80 -6.72
N ALA A 90 23.45 -15.45 -7.77
CA ALA A 90 23.53 -16.91 -7.87
C ALA A 90 24.44 -17.55 -6.79
N GLN A 91 25.33 -16.77 -6.18
CA GLN A 91 26.18 -17.19 -5.06
C GLN A 91 25.57 -16.85 -3.68
N GLY A 92 24.36 -16.29 -3.64
CA GLY A 92 23.71 -15.80 -2.42
C GLY A 92 24.31 -14.49 -1.90
N ILE A 93 25.09 -13.77 -2.72
CA ILE A 93 25.70 -12.50 -2.32
C ILE A 93 24.70 -11.36 -2.62
N PRO A 94 24.33 -10.54 -1.62
CA PRO A 94 23.43 -9.40 -1.83
C PRO A 94 23.94 -8.42 -2.88
N THR A 95 23.06 -7.98 -3.78
CA THR A 95 23.39 -7.01 -4.82
C THR A 95 22.86 -5.62 -4.46
N LEU A 96 23.45 -4.57 -5.03
CA LEU A 96 22.99 -3.21 -4.74
C LEU A 96 21.51 -3.01 -5.11
N PRO A 97 21.01 -3.44 -6.28
CA PRO A 97 19.58 -3.32 -6.61
C PRO A 97 18.66 -4.05 -5.63
N SER A 98 19.02 -5.26 -5.19
CA SER A 98 18.17 -6.03 -4.25
C SER A 98 18.09 -5.36 -2.88
N VAL A 99 19.20 -4.79 -2.40
CA VAL A 99 19.23 -4.06 -1.12
C VAL A 99 18.47 -2.73 -1.20
N LEU A 100 18.59 -2.01 -2.32
CA LEU A 100 17.82 -0.78 -2.56
C LEU A 100 16.32 -1.06 -2.59
N THR A 101 15.91 -2.15 -3.26
CA THR A 101 14.50 -2.56 -3.36
C THR A 101 13.91 -2.86 -1.99
N LEU A 102 14.59 -3.67 -1.15
CA LEU A 102 14.12 -3.95 0.21
C LEU A 102 14.04 -2.68 1.08
N ASN A 103 15.03 -1.78 0.98
CA ASN A 103 14.97 -0.50 1.70
C ASN A 103 13.75 0.32 1.25
N ALA A 104 13.47 0.36 -0.05
CA ALA A 104 12.35 1.10 -0.61
C ALA A 104 11.00 0.51 -0.17
N GLU A 105 10.84 -0.82 -0.17
CA GLU A 105 9.62 -1.49 0.32
C GLU A 105 9.34 -1.19 1.80
N ILE A 106 10.38 -1.20 2.64
CA ILE A 106 10.25 -0.81 4.05
C ILE A 106 9.88 0.67 4.18
N GLN A 107 10.47 1.54 3.35
CA GLN A 107 10.16 2.97 3.34
C GLN A 107 8.71 3.23 2.91
N VAL A 108 8.18 2.49 1.93
CA VAL A 108 6.75 2.52 1.56
C VAL A 108 5.89 2.13 2.76
N ALA A 109 6.23 1.05 3.46
CA ALA A 109 5.48 0.60 4.64
C ALA A 109 5.47 1.62 5.79
N LEU A 110 6.48 2.50 5.86
CA LEU A 110 6.57 3.60 6.82
C LEU A 110 5.97 4.93 6.34
N GLY A 111 5.50 4.99 5.09
CA GLY A 111 5.00 6.22 4.47
C GLY A 111 6.09 7.20 4.03
N ASP A 112 7.37 6.82 4.02
CA ASP A 112 8.46 7.65 3.47
C ASP A 112 8.56 7.49 1.95
N VAL A 113 7.59 8.09 1.25
CA VAL A 113 7.43 8.01 -0.21
C VAL A 113 8.65 8.56 -0.96
N GLU A 114 9.23 9.65 -0.50
CA GLU A 114 10.35 10.32 -1.18
C GLU A 114 11.63 9.45 -1.13
N SER A 115 11.95 8.87 0.02
CA SER A 115 13.10 7.96 0.12
C SER A 115 12.86 6.67 -0.66
N ALA A 116 11.65 6.11 -0.60
CA ALA A 116 11.28 4.91 -1.36
C ALA A 116 11.46 5.13 -2.86
N ARG A 117 10.88 6.20 -3.41
CA ARG A 117 10.99 6.55 -4.82
C ARG A 117 12.45 6.71 -5.25
N ARG A 118 13.28 7.38 -4.44
CA ARG A 118 14.72 7.54 -4.72
C ARG A 118 15.43 6.19 -4.82
N ASN A 119 15.14 5.27 -3.92
CA ASN A 119 15.76 3.94 -3.90
C ASN A 119 15.28 3.07 -5.08
N PHE A 120 13.98 3.08 -5.40
CA PHE A 120 13.47 2.38 -6.59
C PHE A 120 14.05 2.94 -7.89
N LEU A 121 14.19 4.26 -8.03
CA LEU A 121 14.84 4.89 -9.20
C LEU A 121 16.30 4.47 -9.34
N ARG A 122 17.03 4.33 -8.23
CA ARG A 122 18.42 3.82 -8.25
C ARG A 122 18.47 2.36 -8.65
N ALA A 123 17.58 1.53 -8.10
CA ALA A 123 17.54 0.10 -8.40
C ALA A 123 17.23 -0.16 -9.89
N THR A 124 16.18 0.47 -10.41
CA THR A 124 15.75 0.35 -11.83
C THR A 124 16.74 0.96 -12.81
N ARG A 125 17.54 1.95 -12.41
CA ARG A 125 18.62 2.47 -13.24
C ARG A 125 19.73 1.43 -13.49
N ILE A 126 19.99 0.59 -12.48
CA ILE A 126 21.00 -0.48 -12.53
C ILE A 126 20.44 -1.72 -13.23
N ASP A 127 19.23 -2.15 -12.85
CA ASP A 127 18.54 -3.33 -13.39
C ASP A 127 17.26 -2.91 -14.13
N LYS A 128 17.43 -2.47 -15.39
CA LYS A 128 16.35 -1.87 -16.18
C LYS A 128 15.32 -2.88 -16.66
N ASP A 129 15.77 -4.07 -17.01
CA ASP A 129 14.97 -5.18 -17.51
C ASP A 129 14.46 -6.08 -16.38
N GLY A 130 14.74 -5.73 -15.11
CA GLY A 130 14.24 -6.44 -13.95
C GLY A 130 14.79 -7.86 -13.82
N ALA A 131 15.97 -8.15 -14.38
CA ALA A 131 16.56 -9.48 -14.37
C ALA A 131 16.87 -9.99 -12.95
N LEU A 132 17.05 -9.08 -11.98
CA LEU A 132 17.32 -9.38 -10.58
C LEU A 132 16.18 -8.96 -9.64
N ILE A 133 15.61 -7.78 -9.86
CA ILE A 133 14.61 -7.17 -8.96
C ILE A 133 13.17 -7.28 -9.49
N SER A 134 12.98 -7.92 -10.66
CA SER A 134 11.66 -8.12 -11.26
C SER A 134 10.93 -6.77 -11.50
N ALA A 135 9.63 -6.80 -11.74
CA ALA A 135 8.83 -5.63 -12.10
C ALA A 135 8.40 -4.75 -10.91
N GLU A 136 8.54 -5.23 -9.68
CA GLU A 136 8.00 -4.58 -8.47
C GLU A 136 8.46 -3.12 -8.31
N PRO A 137 9.76 -2.78 -8.50
CA PRO A 137 10.20 -1.38 -8.44
C PRO A 137 9.51 -0.48 -9.45
N TRP A 138 9.26 -0.96 -10.67
CA TRP A 138 8.54 -0.21 -11.70
C TRP A 138 7.07 0.00 -11.34
N LEU A 139 6.41 -1.02 -10.78
CA LEU A 139 5.04 -0.91 -10.29
C LEU A 139 4.92 0.11 -9.15
N TRP A 140 5.85 0.09 -8.19
CA TRP A 140 5.90 1.09 -7.12
C TRP A 140 6.16 2.50 -7.64
N LEU A 141 7.10 2.68 -8.56
CA LEU A 141 7.37 3.99 -9.16
C LEU A 141 6.13 4.56 -9.86
N ALA A 142 5.33 3.72 -10.50
CA ALA A 142 4.09 4.14 -11.14
C ALA A 142 3.05 4.64 -10.12
N GLN A 143 2.90 3.95 -8.99
CA GLN A 143 1.96 4.33 -7.92
C GLN A 143 2.43 5.54 -7.09
N LEU A 144 3.75 5.71 -6.94
CA LEU A 144 4.38 6.81 -6.18
C LEU A 144 4.73 8.02 -7.06
N CYS A 145 4.29 8.04 -8.31
CA CYS A 145 4.55 9.11 -9.27
C CYS A 145 3.75 10.37 -8.90
N GLU A 146 4.45 11.44 -8.50
CA GLU A 146 3.82 12.72 -8.13
C GLU A 146 3.12 13.42 -9.31
N GLU A 147 3.66 13.28 -10.52
CA GLU A 147 3.03 13.86 -11.73
C GLU A 147 1.79 13.09 -12.15
N GLY A 148 1.69 11.80 -11.79
CA GLY A 148 0.63 10.90 -12.24
C GLY A 148 0.62 10.74 -13.75
N GLY A 149 -0.57 10.49 -14.30
CA GLY A 149 -0.86 10.53 -15.74
C GLY A 149 0.17 9.81 -16.62
N ALA A 150 0.73 10.55 -17.59
CA ALA A 150 1.61 9.98 -18.60
C ALA A 150 2.94 9.45 -18.04
N GLU A 151 3.45 10.04 -16.95
CA GLU A 151 4.68 9.54 -16.32
C GLU A 151 4.41 8.21 -15.59
N SER A 152 3.29 8.11 -14.87
CA SER A 152 2.85 6.86 -14.24
C SER A 152 2.66 5.73 -15.27
N ILE A 153 2.00 6.03 -16.40
CA ILE A 153 1.85 5.08 -17.53
C ILE A 153 3.20 4.54 -18.00
N ARG A 154 4.23 5.37 -18.13
CA ARG A 154 5.55 4.91 -18.59
C ARG A 154 6.21 3.93 -17.62
N TYR A 155 6.04 4.13 -16.32
CA TYR A 155 6.52 3.17 -15.32
C TYR A 155 5.75 1.85 -15.39
N PHE A 156 4.42 1.89 -15.54
CA PHE A 156 3.62 0.68 -15.75
C PHE A 156 3.99 -0.05 -17.05
N GLU A 157 4.26 0.67 -18.15
CA GLU A 157 4.72 0.07 -19.40
C GLU A 157 6.04 -0.68 -19.21
N GLN A 158 7.00 -0.12 -18.48
CA GLN A 158 8.25 -0.81 -18.13
C GLN A 158 7.98 -2.06 -17.27
N ALA A 159 7.12 -1.95 -16.26
CA ALA A 159 6.73 -3.11 -15.46
C ALA A 159 6.11 -4.23 -16.31
N CYS A 160 5.24 -3.88 -17.26
CA CYS A 160 4.62 -4.83 -18.18
C CYS A 160 5.63 -5.48 -19.12
N GLU A 161 6.64 -4.75 -19.59
CA GLU A 161 7.74 -5.32 -20.40
C GLU A 161 8.51 -6.38 -19.59
N VAL A 162 8.90 -6.07 -18.35
CA VAL A 162 9.57 -7.03 -17.46
C VAL A 162 8.70 -8.28 -17.23
N LEU A 163 7.43 -8.09 -16.85
CA LEU A 163 6.51 -9.20 -16.60
C LEU A 163 6.30 -10.08 -17.82
N ARG A 164 6.17 -9.49 -19.02
CA ARG A 164 6.02 -10.27 -20.26
C ARG A 164 7.25 -11.14 -20.53
N ASN A 165 8.45 -10.63 -20.31
CA ASN A 165 9.69 -11.40 -20.47
C ASN A 165 9.77 -12.55 -19.45
N GLU A 166 9.42 -12.29 -18.18
CA GLU A 166 9.38 -13.32 -17.14
C GLU A 166 8.34 -14.41 -17.44
N ILE A 167 7.16 -14.01 -17.91
CA ILE A 167 6.08 -14.92 -18.32
C ILE A 167 6.56 -15.81 -19.47
N GLU A 168 7.22 -15.25 -20.50
CA GLU A 168 7.76 -16.04 -21.62
C GLU A 168 8.73 -17.13 -21.14
N VAL A 169 9.70 -16.77 -20.28
CA VAL A 169 10.66 -17.73 -19.71
C VAL A 169 9.97 -18.82 -18.87
N LEU A 170 8.99 -18.44 -18.05
CA LEU A 170 8.24 -19.37 -17.22
C LEU A 170 7.34 -20.30 -18.05
N GLU A 171 6.72 -19.79 -19.11
CA GLU A 171 5.92 -20.61 -20.04
C GLU A 171 6.77 -21.66 -20.75
N GLU A 172 7.97 -21.30 -21.20
CA GLU A 172 8.92 -22.26 -21.77
C GLU A 172 9.30 -23.34 -20.75
N ALA A 173 9.65 -22.96 -19.52
CA ALA A 173 10.01 -23.89 -18.46
C ALA A 173 8.86 -24.85 -18.09
N VAL A 174 7.63 -24.36 -18.00
CA VAL A 174 6.43 -25.18 -17.74
C VAL A 174 6.15 -26.15 -18.89
N ASN A 175 6.30 -25.70 -20.14
CA ASN A 175 6.07 -26.56 -21.32
C ASN A 175 7.13 -27.66 -21.49
N GLU A 176 8.36 -27.43 -21.03
CA GLU A 176 9.44 -28.42 -21.06
C GLU A 176 9.34 -29.49 -19.96
N MET A 177 8.59 -29.23 -18.89
CA MET A 177 8.39 -30.19 -17.80
C MET A 177 7.40 -31.29 -18.19
N ASP A 178 7.80 -32.56 -18.02
CA ASP A 178 6.92 -33.71 -18.25
C ASP A 178 5.75 -33.68 -17.25
N THR A 179 4.53 -33.70 -17.79
CA THR A 179 3.20 -33.43 -17.17
C THR A 179 2.76 -34.32 -15.98
N GLY A 180 3.69 -34.77 -15.13
CA GLY A 180 3.41 -35.69 -14.01
C GLY A 180 4.28 -35.53 -12.77
N SER A 181 5.03 -34.43 -12.63
CA SER A 181 5.86 -34.13 -11.46
C SER A 181 5.19 -33.05 -10.60
N ASP A 182 5.25 -33.15 -9.26
CA ASP A 182 4.79 -32.10 -8.34
C ASP A 182 5.46 -30.73 -8.60
N GLY A 183 6.63 -30.73 -9.26
CA GLY A 183 7.31 -29.49 -9.70
C GLY A 183 6.49 -28.67 -10.71
N ASP A 184 5.62 -29.31 -11.49
CA ASP A 184 4.71 -28.66 -12.44
C ASP A 184 3.75 -27.70 -11.72
N ALA A 185 3.25 -28.09 -10.54
CA ALA A 185 2.32 -27.28 -9.77
C ALA A 185 2.97 -25.98 -9.24
N GLY A 186 4.25 -26.04 -8.81
CA GLY A 186 4.96 -24.87 -8.31
C GLY A 186 5.29 -23.86 -9.41
N ALA A 187 5.86 -24.33 -10.52
CA ALA A 187 6.21 -23.45 -11.65
C ALA A 187 4.96 -22.83 -12.29
N LYS A 188 3.88 -23.60 -12.44
CA LYS A 188 2.60 -23.09 -12.93
C LYS A 188 2.01 -22.04 -11.99
N LYS A 189 2.10 -22.23 -10.67
CA LYS A 189 1.63 -21.23 -9.70
C LYS A 189 2.37 -19.90 -9.86
N VAL A 190 3.70 -19.94 -9.98
CA VAL A 190 4.52 -18.73 -10.20
C VAL A 190 4.16 -18.07 -11.52
N LEU A 191 3.93 -18.85 -12.59
CA LEU A 191 3.47 -18.32 -13.87
C LEU A 191 2.10 -17.63 -13.75
N ASP A 192 1.15 -18.25 -13.06
CA ASP A 192 -0.19 -17.70 -12.85
C ASP A 192 -0.14 -16.41 -12.01
N GLU A 193 0.73 -16.34 -11.00
CA GLU A 193 1.00 -15.13 -10.20
C GLU A 193 1.58 -13.99 -11.06
N LYS A 194 2.54 -14.28 -11.95
CA LYS A 194 3.11 -13.28 -12.87
C LYS A 194 2.09 -12.79 -13.89
N LYS A 195 1.25 -13.68 -14.43
CA LYS A 195 0.14 -13.32 -15.34
C LYS A 195 -0.91 -12.45 -14.65
N SER A 196 -1.24 -12.76 -13.40
CA SER A 196 -2.13 -11.91 -12.58
C SER A 196 -1.54 -10.51 -12.41
N LYS A 197 -0.26 -10.43 -12.01
CA LYS A 197 0.44 -9.15 -11.81
C LYS A 197 0.52 -8.30 -13.09
N LEU A 198 0.70 -8.93 -14.25
CA LEU A 198 0.63 -8.24 -15.54
C LEU A 198 -0.78 -7.70 -15.80
N ALA A 199 -1.82 -8.49 -15.52
CA ALA A 199 -3.19 -8.03 -15.67
C ALA A 199 -3.51 -6.86 -14.73
N ASP A 200 -3.02 -6.90 -13.49
CA ASP A 200 -3.21 -5.81 -12.51
C ASP A 200 -2.52 -4.53 -12.97
N ALA A 201 -1.31 -4.62 -13.55
CA ALA A 201 -0.62 -3.46 -14.13
C ALA A 201 -1.40 -2.86 -15.32
N LEU A 202 -1.96 -3.71 -16.20
CA LEU A 202 -2.81 -3.27 -17.30
C LEU A 202 -4.10 -2.60 -16.80
N CYS A 203 -4.70 -3.12 -15.73
CA CYS A 203 -5.86 -2.51 -15.07
C CYS A 203 -5.52 -1.14 -14.48
N ALA A 204 -4.39 -1.03 -13.77
CA ALA A 204 -3.94 0.25 -13.21
C ALA A 204 -3.71 1.30 -14.30
N MET A 205 -3.12 0.91 -15.44
CA MET A 205 -3.01 1.81 -16.60
C MET A 205 -4.38 2.26 -17.12
N ALA A 206 -5.36 1.35 -17.21
CA ALA A 206 -6.72 1.70 -17.66
C ALA A 206 -7.37 2.70 -16.69
N GLU A 207 -7.16 2.54 -15.38
CA GLU A 207 -7.65 3.46 -14.35
C GLU A 207 -7.02 4.85 -14.48
N VAL A 208 -5.71 4.94 -14.75
CA VAL A 208 -5.03 6.23 -15.04
C VAL A 208 -5.63 6.92 -16.28
N TYR A 209 -5.99 6.15 -17.32
CA TYR A 209 -6.71 6.70 -18.49
C TYR A 209 -8.17 7.11 -18.19
N MET A 210 -8.78 6.56 -17.14
CA MET A 210 -10.11 6.95 -16.69
C MET A 210 -10.10 8.13 -15.72
N THR A 211 -8.95 8.50 -15.17
CA THR A 211 -8.76 9.64 -14.27
C THR A 211 -7.91 10.73 -14.92
N ASP A 212 -6.59 10.60 -14.82
CA ASP A 212 -5.59 11.65 -15.08
C ASP A 212 -5.48 11.97 -16.57
N LEU A 213 -5.59 10.94 -17.41
CA LEU A 213 -5.50 11.04 -18.87
C LEU A 213 -6.87 10.92 -19.55
N SER A 214 -7.96 11.17 -18.82
CA SER A 214 -9.33 11.06 -19.33
C SER A 214 -9.67 12.04 -20.45
N TRP A 215 -8.89 13.12 -20.60
CA TRP A 215 -9.03 14.10 -21.69
C TRP A 215 -8.27 13.72 -22.98
N GLU A 216 -7.49 12.64 -22.99
CA GLU A 216 -6.80 12.19 -24.19
C GLU A 216 -7.78 11.60 -25.21
N ASN A 217 -7.62 11.97 -26.49
CA ASN A 217 -8.55 11.55 -27.55
C ASN A 217 -8.57 10.02 -27.77
N ASP A 218 -7.51 9.31 -27.37
CA ASP A 218 -7.41 7.86 -27.47
C ASP A 218 -7.68 7.13 -26.13
N ALA A 219 -8.04 7.84 -25.05
CA ALA A 219 -8.23 7.27 -23.72
C ALA A 219 -9.18 6.05 -23.72
N GLU A 220 -10.37 6.18 -24.34
CA GLU A 220 -11.32 5.07 -24.45
C GLU A 220 -10.74 3.86 -25.20
N SER A 221 -10.04 4.11 -26.31
CA SER A 221 -9.40 3.04 -27.11
C SER A 221 -8.26 2.36 -26.35
N ARG A 222 -7.54 3.12 -25.51
CA ARG A 222 -6.49 2.60 -24.63
C ARG A 222 -7.10 1.72 -23.55
N CYS A 223 -8.12 2.21 -22.85
CA CYS A 223 -8.85 1.43 -21.84
C CYS A 223 -9.38 0.12 -22.42
N GLU A 224 -10.05 0.14 -23.58
CA GLU A 224 -10.58 -1.07 -24.21
C GLU A 224 -9.47 -2.10 -24.51
N SER A 225 -8.33 -1.63 -25.03
CA SER A 225 -7.20 -2.50 -25.35
C SER A 225 -6.59 -3.12 -24.09
N LEU A 226 -6.35 -2.30 -23.07
CA LEU A 226 -5.75 -2.70 -21.80
C LEU A 226 -6.61 -3.74 -21.07
N VAL A 227 -7.91 -3.49 -20.89
CA VAL A 227 -8.78 -4.45 -20.20
C VAL A 227 -9.04 -5.72 -21.00
N THR A 228 -9.02 -5.64 -22.34
CA THR A 228 -9.11 -6.84 -23.20
C THR A 228 -7.87 -7.71 -23.03
N GLU A 229 -6.68 -7.12 -22.99
CA GLU A 229 -5.44 -7.85 -22.73
C GLU A 229 -5.42 -8.42 -21.30
N ALA A 230 -5.79 -7.63 -20.30
CA ALA A 230 -5.82 -8.04 -18.90
C ALA A 230 -6.71 -9.28 -18.69
N VAL A 231 -7.92 -9.28 -19.26
CA VAL A 231 -8.84 -10.43 -19.20
C VAL A 231 -8.30 -11.65 -19.95
N ALA A 232 -7.54 -11.44 -21.03
CA ALA A 232 -6.99 -12.54 -21.83
C ALA A 232 -5.78 -13.21 -21.15
N VAL A 233 -4.95 -12.45 -20.43
CA VAL A 233 -3.74 -12.96 -19.80
C VAL A 233 -3.98 -13.52 -18.39
N CYS A 234 -4.91 -12.93 -17.63
CA CYS A 234 -5.17 -13.33 -16.25
C CYS A 234 -5.80 -14.73 -16.15
N PRO A 235 -5.29 -15.64 -15.31
CA PRO A 235 -5.96 -16.89 -14.99
C PRO A 235 -7.36 -16.63 -14.40
N GLU A 236 -8.39 -17.35 -14.88
CA GLU A 236 -9.80 -17.12 -14.50
C GLU A 236 -10.00 -16.99 -12.99
N TYR A 237 -9.38 -17.89 -12.21
CA TYR A 237 -9.57 -17.97 -10.78
C TYR A 237 -8.93 -16.80 -10.01
N LEU A 238 -8.06 -16.01 -10.65
CA LEU A 238 -7.45 -14.78 -10.10
C LEU A 238 -8.05 -13.51 -10.72
N SER A 239 -8.94 -13.64 -11.70
CA SER A 239 -9.41 -12.51 -12.52
C SER A 239 -10.48 -11.63 -11.86
N ALA A 240 -10.76 -11.81 -10.57
CA ALA A 240 -11.83 -11.08 -9.88
C ALA A 240 -11.62 -9.56 -9.94
N GLY A 241 -10.41 -9.06 -9.63
CA GLY A 241 -10.07 -7.63 -9.74
C GLY A 241 -10.12 -7.13 -11.19
N VAL A 242 -9.54 -7.89 -12.12
CA VAL A 242 -9.55 -7.58 -13.56
C VAL A 242 -10.97 -7.40 -14.11
N LEU A 243 -11.91 -8.25 -13.68
CA LEU A 243 -13.31 -8.16 -14.06
C LEU A 243 -14.02 -6.94 -13.46
N GLN A 244 -13.55 -6.42 -12.33
CA GLN A 244 -14.06 -5.18 -11.74
C GLN A 244 -13.59 -3.97 -12.55
N THR A 245 -12.32 -3.91 -12.94
CA THR A 245 -11.82 -2.85 -13.84
C THR A 245 -12.51 -2.91 -15.20
N LEU A 246 -12.75 -4.10 -15.77
CA LEU A 246 -13.57 -4.26 -16.97
C LEU A 246 -14.97 -3.67 -16.77
N ALA A 247 -15.62 -3.92 -15.63
CA ALA A 247 -16.93 -3.36 -15.34
C ALA A 247 -16.88 -1.83 -15.25
N SER A 248 -15.86 -1.27 -14.61
CA SER A 248 -15.62 0.18 -14.53
C SER A 248 -15.55 0.81 -15.93
N VAL A 249 -14.73 0.24 -16.82
CA VAL A 249 -14.66 0.70 -18.24
C VAL A 249 -16.02 0.60 -18.93
N ARG A 250 -16.76 -0.49 -18.72
CA ARG A 250 -18.10 -0.67 -19.32
C ARG A 250 -19.12 0.35 -18.81
N ILE A 251 -19.02 0.77 -17.54
CA ILE A 251 -19.87 1.83 -16.97
C ILE A 251 -19.58 3.16 -17.69
N SER A 252 -18.30 3.54 -17.83
CA SER A 252 -17.91 4.77 -18.54
C SER A 252 -18.31 4.78 -20.02
N GLN A 253 -18.46 3.60 -20.64
CA GLN A 253 -18.97 3.43 -22.00
C GLN A 253 -20.52 3.36 -22.08
N GLU A 254 -21.24 3.58 -20.97
CA GLU A 254 -22.69 3.42 -20.84
C GLU A 254 -23.21 1.99 -21.14
N ARG A 255 -22.33 0.98 -21.07
CA ARG A 255 -22.63 -0.44 -21.30
C ARG A 255 -22.97 -1.16 -19.99
N ILE A 256 -24.03 -0.70 -19.33
CA ILE A 256 -24.39 -1.14 -17.96
C ILE A 256 -24.66 -2.65 -17.85
N GLU A 257 -25.27 -3.30 -18.84
CA GLU A 257 -25.51 -4.75 -18.79
C GLU A 257 -24.22 -5.59 -18.88
N ASP A 258 -23.24 -5.09 -19.65
CA ASP A 258 -21.93 -5.74 -19.74
C ASP A 258 -21.17 -5.58 -18.42
N ALA A 259 -21.25 -4.39 -17.79
CA ALA A 259 -20.70 -4.16 -16.46
C ALA A 259 -21.32 -5.10 -15.42
N ARG A 260 -22.65 -5.23 -15.39
CA ARG A 260 -23.37 -6.17 -14.51
C ARG A 260 -22.91 -7.61 -14.71
N THR A 261 -22.65 -8.01 -15.95
CA THR A 261 -22.18 -9.36 -16.28
C THR A 261 -20.76 -9.60 -15.77
N ALA A 262 -19.86 -8.63 -15.96
CA ALA A 262 -18.49 -8.70 -15.46
C ALA A 262 -18.43 -8.75 -13.92
N LEU A 263 -19.21 -7.91 -13.23
CA LEU A 263 -19.27 -7.90 -11.76
C LEU A 263 -19.81 -9.21 -11.18
N LYS A 264 -20.83 -9.81 -11.80
CA LYS A 264 -21.34 -11.13 -11.36
C LYS A 264 -20.28 -12.22 -11.51
N ARG A 265 -19.57 -12.26 -12.64
CA ARG A 265 -18.47 -13.20 -12.85
C ARG A 265 -17.33 -12.97 -11.86
N SER A 266 -17.00 -11.71 -11.55
CA SER A 266 -16.03 -11.35 -10.51
C SER A 266 -16.43 -11.95 -9.16
N LEU A 267 -17.70 -11.80 -8.76
CA LEU A 267 -18.25 -12.35 -7.53
C LEU A 267 -18.24 -13.89 -7.49
N ASP A 268 -18.61 -14.54 -8.60
CA ASP A 268 -18.67 -16.02 -8.71
C ASP A 268 -17.30 -16.68 -8.45
N ILE A 269 -16.18 -15.96 -8.68
CA ILE A 269 -14.82 -16.47 -8.45
C ILE A 269 -14.53 -16.73 -6.97
N TRP A 270 -15.07 -15.90 -6.05
CA TRP A 270 -14.67 -15.91 -4.64
C TRP A 270 -15.83 -16.11 -3.64
N ASN A 271 -17.09 -15.90 -4.06
CA ASN A 271 -18.27 -16.13 -3.19
C ASN A 271 -18.55 -17.61 -2.92
N ASP A 272 -18.17 -18.53 -3.83
CA ASP A 272 -18.44 -19.97 -3.72
C ASP A 272 -17.42 -20.73 -2.85
N THR A 273 -16.64 -20.02 -2.03
CA THR A 273 -15.88 -20.65 -0.94
C THR A 273 -16.89 -21.20 0.07
N PRO A 274 -16.90 -22.52 0.37
CA PRO A 274 -18.01 -23.16 1.07
C PRO A 274 -18.12 -22.68 2.53
N SER A 275 -18.87 -21.60 2.75
CA SER A 275 -19.33 -21.13 4.07
C SER A 275 -20.84 -21.44 4.27
N ALA A 276 -21.38 -22.39 3.50
CA ALA A 276 -22.82 -22.69 3.50
C ALA A 276 -23.19 -24.18 3.57
N SER A 277 -22.28 -25.08 3.95
CA SER A 277 -22.69 -26.35 4.55
C SER A 277 -22.62 -26.23 6.07
N VAL A 278 -23.78 -25.95 6.66
CA VAL A 278 -24.11 -26.22 8.07
C VAL A 278 -23.85 -27.71 8.33
N GLN A 279 -22.62 -28.07 8.66
CA GLN A 279 -22.22 -29.37 9.17
C GLN A 279 -20.80 -29.25 9.76
N ASP A 280 -20.77 -29.01 11.08
CA ASP A 280 -19.64 -29.13 12.01
C ASP A 280 -18.81 -27.85 12.29
N PRO A 281 -19.22 -27.02 13.28
CA PRO A 281 -18.49 -25.83 13.73
C PRO A 281 -17.24 -26.18 14.59
N THR A 282 -16.54 -27.27 14.28
CA THR A 282 -15.37 -27.72 15.04
C THR A 282 -14.10 -27.88 14.20
N LYS A 283 -14.11 -27.38 12.95
CA LYS A 283 -12.90 -27.26 12.14
C LYS A 283 -12.53 -25.79 12.03
N ASP A 284 -11.25 -25.52 12.21
CA ASP A 284 -10.59 -24.22 12.13
C ASP A 284 -10.74 -23.61 10.72
N GLU A 285 -11.94 -23.15 10.35
CA GLU A 285 -12.28 -22.59 9.03
C GLU A 285 -11.79 -21.14 8.83
N GLU A 286 -11.29 -20.49 9.88
CA GLU A 286 -10.85 -19.09 9.81
C GLU A 286 -9.45 -18.90 9.17
N ALA A 287 -8.67 -19.98 8.97
CA ALA A 287 -7.27 -19.85 8.54
C ALA A 287 -7.01 -20.06 7.04
N SER A 288 -7.98 -20.57 6.25
CA SER A 288 -7.71 -20.99 4.85
C SER A 288 -8.39 -20.12 3.78
N ALA A 289 -9.34 -19.26 4.15
CA ALA A 289 -10.25 -18.62 3.19
C ALA A 289 -9.67 -17.39 2.45
N GLY A 290 -8.37 -17.11 2.58
CA GLY A 290 -7.69 -15.99 1.91
C GLY A 290 -6.34 -16.34 1.26
N GLU A 291 -5.84 -17.57 1.38
CA GLU A 291 -4.47 -17.91 0.96
C GLU A 291 -4.32 -18.28 -0.52
N ASP A 292 -5.41 -18.50 -1.26
CA ASP A 292 -5.36 -18.96 -2.65
C ASP A 292 -5.34 -17.82 -3.70
N GLY A 293 -5.34 -16.56 -3.25
CA GLY A 293 -5.28 -15.37 -4.10
C GLY A 293 -6.56 -15.06 -4.89
N ARG A 294 -7.64 -15.85 -4.73
CA ARG A 294 -8.89 -15.67 -5.48
C ARG A 294 -9.74 -14.51 -4.97
N ARG A 295 -9.74 -14.35 -3.65
CA ARG A 295 -10.51 -13.32 -2.97
C ARG A 295 -9.73 -12.00 -3.07
N PRO A 296 -10.31 -10.94 -3.66
CA PRO A 296 -9.64 -9.65 -3.70
C PRO A 296 -9.41 -9.08 -2.29
N ASP A 297 -8.40 -8.23 -2.17
CA ASP A 297 -8.10 -7.52 -0.93
C ASP A 297 -9.27 -6.61 -0.48
N PHE A 298 -9.11 -6.01 0.71
CA PHE A 298 -10.13 -5.17 1.31
C PHE A 298 -10.47 -3.97 0.41
N ALA A 299 -9.46 -3.24 -0.06
CA ALA A 299 -9.64 -2.03 -0.87
C ALA A 299 -10.35 -2.32 -2.20
N THR A 300 -9.97 -3.42 -2.87
CA THR A 300 -10.60 -3.87 -4.11
C THR A 300 -12.08 -4.21 -3.89
N ARG A 301 -12.43 -4.84 -2.76
CA ARG A 301 -13.84 -5.13 -2.41
C ARG A 301 -14.65 -3.88 -2.01
N VAL A 302 -14.01 -2.85 -1.45
CA VAL A 302 -14.65 -1.55 -1.26
C VAL A 302 -14.99 -0.93 -2.63
N SER A 303 -14.05 -0.93 -3.57
CA SER A 303 -14.28 -0.47 -4.95
C SER A 303 -15.40 -1.24 -5.65
N LEU A 304 -15.40 -2.58 -5.52
CA LEU A 304 -16.49 -3.44 -6.00
C LEU A 304 -17.86 -3.00 -5.48
N SER A 305 -17.96 -2.63 -4.19
CA SER A 305 -19.22 -2.20 -3.59
C SER A 305 -19.76 -0.93 -4.25
N ARG A 306 -18.87 0.05 -4.55
CA ARG A 306 -19.23 1.25 -5.31
C ARG A 306 -19.73 0.91 -6.72
N LEU A 307 -19.01 0.05 -7.46
CA LEU A 307 -19.38 -0.40 -8.80
C LEU A 307 -20.75 -1.11 -8.81
N LEU A 308 -21.01 -1.98 -7.82
CA LEU A 308 -22.29 -2.67 -7.67
C LEU A 308 -23.44 -1.70 -7.40
N MET A 309 -23.23 -0.67 -6.56
CA MET A 309 -24.22 0.38 -6.31
C MET A 309 -24.51 1.18 -7.58
N GLU A 310 -23.47 1.55 -8.34
CA GLU A 310 -23.59 2.32 -9.58
C GLU A 310 -24.40 1.59 -10.66
N VAL A 311 -24.24 0.26 -10.76
CA VAL A 311 -25.05 -0.57 -11.66
C VAL A 311 -26.37 -1.06 -11.05
N GLN A 312 -26.82 -0.48 -9.92
CA GLN A 312 -28.08 -0.78 -9.25
C GLN A 312 -28.22 -2.27 -8.83
N LEU A 313 -27.12 -2.86 -8.36
CA LEU A 313 -27.05 -4.18 -7.73
C LEU A 313 -26.83 -4.05 -6.20
N GLU A 314 -27.53 -3.11 -5.57
CA GLU A 314 -27.44 -2.75 -4.15
C GLU A 314 -27.64 -3.94 -3.19
N PRO A 315 -28.58 -4.89 -3.42
CA PRO A 315 -28.67 -6.07 -2.53
C PRO A 315 -27.39 -6.92 -2.51
N VAL A 316 -26.67 -6.95 -3.63
CA VAL A 316 -25.37 -7.65 -3.74
C VAL A 316 -24.27 -6.80 -3.09
N ALA A 317 -24.26 -5.49 -3.35
CA ALA A 317 -23.33 -4.56 -2.70
C ALA A 317 -23.42 -4.64 -1.17
N MET A 318 -24.64 -4.68 -0.63
CA MET A 318 -24.88 -4.82 0.80
C MET A 318 -24.26 -6.10 1.38
N THR A 319 -24.34 -7.22 0.66
CA THR A 319 -23.72 -8.49 1.10
C THR A 319 -22.19 -8.38 1.18
N VAL A 320 -21.58 -7.67 0.23
CA VAL A 320 -20.13 -7.40 0.23
C VAL A 320 -19.75 -6.48 1.40
N LEU A 321 -20.50 -5.40 1.61
CA LEU A 321 -20.28 -4.43 2.68
C LEU A 321 -20.44 -5.04 4.08
N GLU A 322 -21.43 -5.92 4.29
CA GLU A 322 -21.55 -6.70 5.53
C GLU A 322 -20.39 -7.67 5.74
N GLY A 323 -19.79 -8.19 4.66
CA GLY A 323 -18.54 -8.95 4.71
C GLY A 323 -17.37 -8.09 5.15
N LEU A 324 -17.21 -6.92 4.54
CA LEU A 324 -16.13 -5.96 4.84
C LEU A 324 -16.19 -5.47 6.29
N VAL A 325 -17.35 -5.03 6.77
CA VAL A 325 -17.51 -4.56 8.16
C VAL A 325 -17.26 -5.67 9.19
N ARG A 326 -17.48 -6.94 8.83
CA ARG A 326 -17.11 -8.07 9.71
C ARG A 326 -15.60 -8.30 9.80
N GLU A 327 -14.86 -7.90 8.78
CA GLU A 327 -13.39 -8.00 8.74
C GLU A 327 -12.72 -6.79 9.39
N ASP A 328 -13.23 -5.60 9.11
CA ASP A 328 -12.79 -4.33 9.69
C ASP A 328 -13.98 -3.42 9.96
N ASP A 329 -14.38 -3.36 11.23
CA ASP A 329 -15.46 -2.49 11.71
C ASP A 329 -15.02 -1.03 11.93
N GLN A 330 -13.75 -0.70 11.68
CA GLN A 330 -13.20 0.65 11.78
C GLN A 330 -13.23 1.40 10.45
N SER A 331 -13.62 0.77 9.34
CA SER A 331 -13.68 1.44 8.04
C SER A 331 -14.85 2.43 7.93
N VAL A 332 -14.56 3.73 8.07
CA VAL A 332 -15.53 4.84 7.90
C VAL A 332 -16.27 4.71 6.56
N GLU A 333 -15.52 4.46 5.50
CA GLU A 333 -16.07 4.31 4.16
C GLU A 333 -17.04 3.12 4.03
N CYS A 334 -16.73 1.95 4.59
CA CYS A 334 -17.65 0.81 4.50
C CYS A 334 -18.98 1.11 5.19
N TRP A 335 -18.94 1.78 6.34
CA TRP A 335 -20.14 2.22 7.06
C TRP A 335 -20.96 3.24 6.24
N TYR A 336 -20.29 4.22 5.64
CA TYR A 336 -20.90 5.18 4.73
C TYR A 336 -21.59 4.49 3.55
N LEU A 337 -20.86 3.63 2.82
CA LEU A 337 -21.37 2.94 1.63
C LEU A 337 -22.55 2.03 1.98
N GLY A 338 -22.50 1.30 3.10
CA GLY A 338 -23.61 0.44 3.51
C GLY A 338 -24.85 1.23 3.92
N GLY A 339 -24.67 2.35 4.61
CA GLY A 339 -25.75 3.28 4.92
C GLY A 339 -26.40 3.85 3.67
N TRP A 340 -25.59 4.38 2.75
CA TRP A 340 -26.07 4.93 1.48
C TRP A 340 -26.72 3.87 0.58
N CYS A 341 -26.17 2.66 0.53
CA CYS A 341 -26.73 1.52 -0.19
C CYS A 341 -28.16 1.21 0.28
N GLN A 342 -28.41 1.23 1.59
CA GLN A 342 -29.76 1.03 2.14
C GLN A 342 -30.72 2.18 1.79
N VAL A 343 -30.23 3.43 1.76
CA VAL A 343 -31.01 4.57 1.27
C VAL A 343 -31.44 4.36 -0.19
N LEU A 344 -30.52 3.96 -1.07
CA LEU A 344 -30.81 3.69 -2.48
C LEU A 344 -31.88 2.59 -2.64
N VAL A 345 -31.76 1.48 -1.91
CA VAL A 345 -32.78 0.41 -1.90
C VAL A 345 -34.15 0.93 -1.46
N SER A 346 -34.19 1.80 -0.45
CA SER A 346 -35.43 2.37 0.08
C SER A 346 -36.16 3.31 -0.91
N GLN A 347 -35.41 3.93 -1.83
CA GLN A 347 -35.91 4.89 -2.82
C GLN A 347 -36.44 4.22 -4.09
N LYS A 348 -36.17 2.92 -4.29
CA LYS A 348 -36.72 2.19 -5.43
C LYS A 348 -38.23 2.07 -5.34
N GLY A 349 -38.91 2.42 -6.43
CA GLY A 349 -40.37 2.54 -6.48
C GLY A 349 -41.15 1.22 -6.31
N ASP A 350 -40.46 0.08 -6.39
CA ASP A 350 -41.00 -1.27 -6.20
C ASP A 350 -40.75 -1.84 -4.80
N THR A 351 -40.02 -1.14 -3.93
CA THR A 351 -39.73 -1.59 -2.57
C THR A 351 -40.99 -1.60 -1.71
N PRO A 352 -41.40 -2.75 -1.13
CA PRO A 352 -42.56 -2.84 -0.24
C PRO A 352 -42.40 -1.91 0.97
N SER A 353 -43.50 -1.31 1.44
CA SER A 353 -43.45 -0.34 2.55
C SER A 353 -42.79 -0.86 3.83
N GLU A 354 -42.96 -2.15 4.16
CA GLU A 354 -42.32 -2.76 5.33
C GLU A 354 -40.80 -2.90 5.12
N THR A 355 -40.39 -3.30 3.92
CA THR A 355 -38.98 -3.37 3.54
C THR A 355 -38.36 -1.97 3.54
N LYS A 356 -39.07 -0.97 3.01
CA LYS A 356 -38.62 0.43 3.01
C LYS A 356 -38.30 0.90 4.43
N ALA A 357 -39.21 0.70 5.38
CA ALA A 357 -39.00 1.11 6.77
C ALA A 357 -37.76 0.45 7.40
N LYS A 358 -37.57 -0.86 7.17
CA LYS A 358 -36.37 -1.60 7.66
C LYS A 358 -35.08 -1.09 7.03
N CYS A 359 -35.09 -0.81 5.72
CA CYS A 359 -33.94 -0.23 5.03
C CYS A 359 -33.58 1.14 5.61
N LEU A 360 -34.56 2.03 5.86
CA LEU A 360 -34.32 3.34 6.45
C LEU A 360 -33.75 3.25 7.87
N GLU A 361 -34.29 2.37 8.72
CA GLU A 361 -33.76 2.13 10.07
C GLU A 361 -32.33 1.60 10.04
N THR A 362 -32.05 0.66 9.14
CA THR A 362 -30.71 0.10 8.94
C THR A 362 -29.75 1.16 8.40
N ALA A 363 -30.18 1.98 7.43
CA ALA A 363 -29.39 3.08 6.87
C ALA A 363 -28.95 4.05 7.97
N LYS A 364 -29.87 4.43 8.87
CA LYS A 364 -29.56 5.33 9.99
C LYS A 364 -28.48 4.73 10.89
N GLN A 365 -28.62 3.47 11.29
CA GLN A 365 -27.63 2.79 12.16
C GLN A 365 -26.23 2.75 11.53
N TRP A 366 -26.14 2.52 10.22
CA TRP A 366 -24.88 2.49 9.50
C TRP A 366 -24.24 3.89 9.40
N LEU A 367 -25.03 4.91 9.07
CA LEU A 367 -24.54 6.29 8.95
C LEU A 367 -24.19 6.92 10.31
N ASP A 368 -24.94 6.62 11.38
CA ASP A 368 -24.59 7.05 12.74
C ASP A 368 -23.23 6.47 13.15
N ASN A 369 -22.97 5.18 12.85
CA ASN A 369 -21.68 4.56 13.09
C ASN A 369 -20.56 5.17 12.22
N CYS A 370 -20.84 5.48 10.96
CA CYS A 370 -19.92 6.21 10.08
C CYS A 370 -19.49 7.54 10.71
N LEU A 371 -20.44 8.38 11.12
CA LEU A 371 -20.17 9.69 11.73
C LEU A 371 -19.44 9.57 13.06
N ARG A 372 -19.78 8.56 13.88
CA ARG A 372 -19.05 8.26 15.11
C ARG A 372 -17.59 7.91 14.84
N LEU A 373 -17.31 7.02 13.88
CA LEU A 373 -15.94 6.63 13.52
C LEU A 373 -15.16 7.79 12.90
N TYR A 374 -15.81 8.57 12.02
CA TYR A 374 -15.25 9.78 11.45
C TYR A 374 -14.67 10.70 12.54
N ARG A 375 -15.46 10.97 13.60
CA ARG A 375 -15.05 11.78 14.76
C ARG A 375 -13.91 11.14 15.55
N VAL A 376 -14.04 9.86 15.91
CA VAL A 376 -13.06 9.16 16.77
C VAL A 376 -11.69 9.01 16.09
N GLN A 377 -11.68 8.86 14.77
CA GLN A 377 -10.44 8.65 14.01
C GLN A 377 -9.83 9.94 13.46
N GLY A 378 -10.56 11.07 13.52
CA GLY A 378 -10.13 12.31 12.86
C GLY A 378 -10.04 12.13 11.35
N TYR A 379 -11.03 11.46 10.75
CA TYR A 379 -11.06 11.19 9.31
C TYR A 379 -11.20 12.49 8.51
N GLU A 380 -10.55 12.59 7.35
CA GLU A 380 -10.32 13.87 6.65
C GLU A 380 -11.18 14.07 5.38
N ASP A 381 -12.06 13.12 5.02
CA ASP A 381 -12.94 13.26 3.85
C ASP A 381 -14.19 14.10 4.19
N GLU A 382 -14.07 15.41 4.05
CA GLU A 382 -15.14 16.37 4.33
C GLU A 382 -16.39 16.13 3.48
N ARG A 383 -16.23 15.79 2.20
CA ARG A 383 -17.36 15.57 1.27
C ARG A 383 -18.18 14.34 1.68
N LEU A 384 -17.49 13.28 2.10
CA LEU A 384 -18.14 12.10 2.66
C LEU A 384 -18.93 12.45 3.92
N ARG A 385 -18.32 13.24 4.83
CA ARG A 385 -18.99 13.68 6.08
C ARG A 385 -20.24 14.48 5.79
N GLU A 386 -20.15 15.49 4.94
CA GLU A 386 -21.28 16.36 4.59
C GLU A 386 -22.45 15.55 4.03
N HIS A 387 -22.17 14.63 3.10
CA HIS A 387 -23.21 13.78 2.54
C HIS A 387 -23.78 12.80 3.58
N ALA A 388 -22.95 12.22 4.45
CA ALA A 388 -23.43 11.35 5.53
C ALA A 388 -24.38 12.11 6.49
N VAL A 389 -24.06 13.35 6.84
CA VAL A 389 -24.93 14.22 7.65
C VAL A 389 -26.24 14.52 6.90
N GLU A 390 -26.19 14.87 5.62
CA GLU A 390 -27.38 15.12 4.79
C GLU A 390 -28.31 13.89 4.76
N LEU A 391 -27.73 12.70 4.59
CA LEU A 391 -28.47 11.43 4.59
C LEU A 391 -29.12 11.17 5.95
N VAL A 392 -28.39 11.34 7.06
CA VAL A 392 -28.93 11.17 8.42
C VAL A 392 -30.07 12.14 8.69
N ASP A 393 -29.93 13.40 8.31
CA ASP A 393 -30.99 14.40 8.44
C ASP A 393 -32.22 14.04 7.61
N GLY A 394 -32.03 13.58 6.37
CA GLY A 394 -33.11 13.06 5.53
C GLY A 394 -33.83 11.86 6.17
N LEU A 395 -33.07 10.94 6.75
CA LEU A 395 -33.60 9.76 7.45
C LEU A 395 -34.37 10.12 8.72
N LYS A 396 -33.87 11.07 9.53
CA LYS A 396 -34.58 11.58 10.72
C LYS A 396 -35.95 12.15 10.33
N LYS A 397 -36.03 12.89 9.21
CA LYS A 397 -37.29 13.42 8.65
C LYS A 397 -38.23 12.30 8.19
N GLU A 398 -37.74 11.33 7.42
CA GLU A 398 -38.57 10.21 6.93
C GLU A 398 -39.07 9.28 8.04
N LEU A 399 -38.28 9.08 9.09
CA LEU A 399 -38.62 8.23 10.24
C LEU A 399 -39.45 8.96 11.31
N GLY A 400 -39.63 10.28 11.19
CA GLY A 400 -40.38 11.09 12.17
C GLY A 400 -39.64 11.27 13.50
N LEU A 401 -38.31 11.25 13.48
CA LEU A 401 -37.42 11.44 14.63
C LEU A 401 -36.96 12.91 14.77
N GLU A 402 -37.61 13.83 14.07
CA GLU A 402 -37.35 15.26 14.19
C GLU A 402 -37.54 15.73 15.65
N GLY A 403 -36.45 16.10 16.32
CA GLY A 403 -36.45 16.56 17.72
C GLY A 403 -35.87 15.57 18.74
N GLU A 404 -35.46 14.37 18.32
CA GLU A 404 -34.46 13.61 19.08
C GLU A 404 -33.13 14.34 18.94
N MET A 405 -32.73 15.09 19.97
CA MET A 405 -31.34 15.48 20.12
C MET A 405 -30.56 14.17 20.27
N ASP A 406 -29.65 13.88 19.35
CA ASP A 406 -28.74 12.76 19.59
C ASP A 406 -28.01 13.08 20.90
N GLU A 407 -28.01 12.14 21.85
CA GLU A 407 -27.34 12.34 23.15
C GLU A 407 -25.80 12.51 22.98
N ASP A 408 -25.30 12.44 21.74
CA ASP A 408 -23.91 12.64 21.32
C ASP A 408 -23.71 13.89 20.39
N ASP A 409 -24.78 14.66 20.16
CA ASP A 409 -24.78 15.92 19.36
C ASP A 409 -24.46 17.18 20.19
N GLY A 410 -24.03 17.02 21.45
CA GLY A 410 -23.75 18.13 22.37
C GLY A 410 -22.48 18.94 22.08
N ASP A 411 -21.81 18.75 20.94
CA ASP A 411 -20.52 19.37 20.61
C ASP A 411 -20.44 19.90 19.16
N TRP A 412 -21.59 20.06 18.49
CA TRP A 412 -21.69 20.66 17.14
C TRP A 412 -21.91 22.18 17.16
N GLU A 413 -21.55 22.88 18.24
CA GLU A 413 -21.47 24.35 18.20
C GLU A 413 -20.21 24.75 17.43
N ASP A 414 -20.41 25.09 16.14
CA ASP A 414 -19.61 25.98 15.30
C ASP A 414 -18.17 26.24 15.79
N VAL A 415 -17.23 25.41 15.33
CA VAL A 415 -15.80 25.78 15.27
C VAL A 415 -15.47 26.14 13.81
N ASP A 416 -16.26 27.05 13.25
CA ASP A 416 -15.90 27.80 12.05
C ASP A 416 -16.22 29.27 12.35
N ASP A 417 -15.27 30.15 12.01
CA ASP A 417 -15.35 31.62 12.07
C ASP A 417 -15.21 32.31 13.45
N GLN A 418 -14.00 32.27 14.03
CA GLN A 418 -13.47 33.45 14.73
C GLN A 418 -12.22 33.94 14.01
N ASP A 419 -12.46 34.83 13.06
CA ASP A 419 -11.49 35.71 12.42
C ASP A 419 -10.50 36.28 13.45
N ASP A 420 -9.22 35.96 13.25
CA ASP A 420 -8.07 36.62 13.83
C ASP A 420 -7.96 38.07 13.30
N GLU A 421 -8.81 38.98 13.78
CA GLU A 421 -8.62 40.42 13.65
C GLU A 421 -9.10 41.14 14.91
N GLU A 422 -8.17 41.57 15.78
CA GLU A 422 -8.21 42.90 16.40
C GLU A 422 -6.88 43.24 17.12
N GLU A 423 -6.14 44.16 16.49
CA GLU A 423 -5.04 44.93 17.08
C GLU A 423 -5.54 45.76 18.30
N ALA A 424 -4.76 45.83 19.39
CA ALA A 424 -4.53 47.06 20.17
C ALA A 424 -3.55 46.85 21.35
N GLU A 425 -2.37 47.46 21.20
CA GLU A 425 -1.54 48.21 22.16
C GLU A 425 -1.76 48.06 23.69
N GLU A 426 -0.67 47.86 24.45
CA GLU A 426 0.03 48.95 25.20
C GLU A 426 0.86 48.37 26.39
N ASP A 427 2.16 48.64 26.34
CA ASP A 427 3.15 48.90 27.40
C ASP A 427 3.41 47.95 28.59
N GLY A 428 4.69 47.63 28.78
CA GLY A 428 5.22 47.08 30.02
C GLY A 428 6.71 46.72 29.97
N ASP A 429 7.57 47.72 29.83
CA ASP A 429 9.03 47.66 30.01
C ASP A 429 9.48 46.77 31.19
N LEU A 430 10.57 46.02 31.01
CA LEU A 430 11.58 45.79 32.06
C LEU A 430 12.89 45.25 31.46
N GLU A 431 13.85 46.18 31.31
CA GLU A 431 15.28 45.93 31.09
C GLU A 431 15.94 45.37 32.35
N ILE A 432 16.81 44.34 32.21
CA ILE A 432 18.00 44.16 33.08
C ILE A 432 19.19 43.64 32.25
N GLU A 433 20.26 44.42 32.32
CA GLU A 433 21.63 44.33 31.76
C GLU A 433 22.37 43.01 32.09
N ALA A 434 23.04 42.36 31.12
CA ALA A 434 24.42 42.54 30.62
C ALA A 434 25.54 42.06 31.58
N ASP A 435 26.33 41.08 31.12
CA ASP A 435 27.81 41.15 31.03
C ASP A 435 28.42 39.76 30.76
N GLY A 436 29.29 39.68 29.74
CA GLY A 436 30.12 38.49 29.50
C GLY A 436 30.73 38.34 28.11
N ASP A 437 31.64 39.26 27.74
CA ASP A 437 32.55 39.21 26.59
C ASP A 437 33.34 37.90 26.49
N VAL A 438 33.47 37.32 25.28
CA VAL A 438 34.77 36.91 24.73
C VAL A 438 34.78 36.94 23.20
N ASP A 439 35.66 37.78 22.65
CA ASP A 439 36.01 37.95 21.24
C ASP A 439 36.63 36.69 20.58
N ALA A 440 36.40 36.50 19.27
CA ALA A 440 37.39 36.83 18.22
C ALA A 440 37.21 36.01 16.93
N GLU A 441 36.99 36.77 15.83
CA GLU A 441 37.53 36.59 14.46
C GLU A 441 37.15 35.36 13.62
N ASP A 442 37.09 35.39 12.29
CA ASP A 442 36.91 36.38 11.21
C ASP A 442 36.96 35.49 9.95
N ASP A 443 35.95 35.46 9.08
CA ASP A 443 36.17 35.56 7.63
C ASP A 443 34.85 35.62 6.86
N ALA A 444 34.88 36.47 5.84
CA ALA A 444 33.73 37.04 5.19
C ALA A 444 33.52 36.53 3.76
N ALA A 445 32.25 36.62 3.35
CA ALA A 445 31.78 37.02 2.02
C ALA A 445 31.87 36.00 0.87
N ARG A 446 30.69 35.63 0.33
CA ARG A 446 30.09 36.30 -0.87
C ARG A 446 28.79 35.61 -1.36
N ARG A 447 27.71 36.41 -1.36
CA ARG A 447 26.74 36.67 -2.46
C ARG A 447 25.66 35.60 -2.85
N HIS A 448 24.47 35.79 -2.25
CA HIS A 448 23.08 35.90 -2.79
C HIS A 448 22.85 36.12 -4.33
N PRO A 449 21.60 36.05 -4.86
CA PRO A 449 20.63 34.92 -4.85
C PRO A 449 19.76 34.85 -6.16
N GLY A 450 18.85 33.87 -6.26
CA GLY A 450 17.56 34.06 -6.96
C GLY A 450 17.29 33.25 -8.24
N ALA A 451 16.17 32.52 -8.24
CA ALA A 451 15.19 32.48 -9.32
C ALA A 451 13.92 31.74 -8.84
N SER A 452 12.85 32.51 -8.64
CA SER A 452 11.47 32.06 -8.48
C SER A 452 10.83 32.02 -9.88
N ALA A 453 10.10 30.95 -10.20
CA ALA A 453 9.27 30.87 -11.40
C ALA A 453 7.81 30.68 -10.98
N LYS A 454 7.05 31.78 -11.02
CA LYS A 454 5.59 31.79 -11.13
C LYS A 454 5.23 31.53 -12.60
N ALA A 455 4.41 30.51 -12.86
CA ALA A 455 3.65 30.40 -14.10
C ALA A 455 2.20 30.78 -13.82
N THR A 456 1.83 31.98 -14.27
CA THR A 456 0.46 32.44 -14.45
C THR A 456 -0.02 32.01 -15.83
N ALA A 457 -1.13 31.28 -15.92
CA ALA A 457 -1.94 31.20 -17.13
C ALA A 457 -3.32 31.80 -16.81
N LYS A 458 -3.64 32.86 -17.54
CA LYS A 458 -4.89 33.59 -17.56
C LYS A 458 -5.71 33.13 -18.76
N ASP A 459 -7.02 33.19 -18.57
CA ASP A 459 -8.09 33.45 -19.54
C ASP A 459 -8.18 32.50 -20.76
N GLU A 460 -9.27 31.74 -20.82
CA GLU A 460 -10.30 31.96 -21.84
C GLU A 460 -11.60 31.24 -21.49
N ASP A 461 -12.62 32.03 -21.12
CA ASP A 461 -14.04 31.71 -21.13
C ASP A 461 -14.48 31.26 -22.53
N ILE A 462 -15.09 30.07 -22.67
CA ILE A 462 -16.09 29.80 -23.71
C ILE A 462 -17.25 28.97 -23.14
N GLU A 463 -18.35 29.68 -22.93
CA GLU A 463 -19.74 29.22 -22.88
C GLU A 463 -20.10 28.32 -24.09
N MET A 464 -20.70 27.14 -23.86
CA MET A 464 -22.08 26.79 -24.27
C MET A 464 -22.30 25.27 -24.48
N THR A 465 -23.44 24.85 -23.90
CA THR A 465 -24.24 23.61 -24.06
C THR A 465 -23.76 22.32 -23.42
#